data_AF-A0A7S6SAJ2-F1
#
_entry.id   AF-A0A7S6SAJ2-F1
#
_cell.length_a   1.000
_cell.length_b   1.000
_cell.length_c   1.000
_cell.angle_alpha   90.00
_cell.angle_beta   90.00
_cell.angle_gamma   90.00
#
_symmetry.space_group_name_H-M   'P 1'
#
loop_
_entity.id
_entity.type
_entity.pdbx_description
1 polymer ?
#
loop_
_entity_poly.entity_id
_entity_poly.type
_entity_poly.pdbx_seq_one_letter_code
_entity_poly.pdbx_strand_id
1 'polypeptide(L)'
;MPRMRILNTVERYDFDSPPTFNLLQRKKYFYFSDTLFHMVSGLRSPAHQVGFLISCGYFLATKKFFAANEFRAVDVGYVTQKLGLPDVLVNLHEYNDRTRQKHQQTILKYYGYQAFSSQGSSQKTDRKVR
;
A
#
# COMPACT_ATOMS: atom_id res chain seq x y z
N MET A 1 -7.78 31.73 22.24
CA MET A 1 -8.08 30.84 21.09
C MET A 1 -7.50 29.46 21.36
N PRO A 2 -8.25 28.37 21.16
CA PRO A 2 -7.72 27.02 21.36
C PRO A 2 -6.68 26.74 20.26
N ARG A 3 -5.47 26.30 20.66
CA ARG A 3 -4.42 25.87 19.73
C ARG A 3 -4.67 24.41 19.35
N MET A 4 -5.02 24.17 18.10
CA MET A 4 -5.14 22.82 17.55
C MET A 4 -3.72 22.21 17.43
N ARG A 5 -3.39 21.27 18.32
CA ARG A 5 -2.19 20.42 18.19
C ARG A 5 -2.55 19.25 17.28
N ILE A 6 -2.06 19.29 16.04
CA ILE A 6 -2.47 18.32 14.99
C ILE A 6 -1.91 16.92 15.28
N LEU A 7 -0.60 16.78 15.54
CA LEU A 7 0.05 15.56 16.06
C LEU A 7 1.37 15.94 16.76
N ASN A 8 1.77 15.21 17.79
CA ASN A 8 3.10 15.26 18.38
C ASN A 8 4.11 14.40 17.57
N THR A 9 5.39 14.41 17.94
CA THR A 9 6.45 13.71 17.19
C THR A 9 6.22 12.19 17.13
N VAL A 10 5.76 11.58 18.21
CA VAL A 10 5.46 10.14 18.29
C VAL A 10 4.27 9.80 17.41
N GLU A 11 3.20 10.57 17.52
CA GLU A 11 1.99 10.38 16.70
C GLU A 11 2.27 10.54 15.20
N ARG A 12 3.17 11.46 14.82
CA ARG A 12 3.60 11.61 13.43
C ARG A 12 4.38 10.40 12.94
N TYR A 13 5.30 9.89 13.77
CA TYR A 13 6.06 8.69 13.43
C TYR A 13 5.15 7.48 13.24
N ASP A 14 4.19 7.27 14.15
CA ASP A 14 3.21 6.20 14.06
C ASP A 14 2.32 6.34 12.82
N PHE A 15 1.98 7.57 12.44
CA PHE A 15 1.20 7.86 11.24
C PHE A 15 1.97 7.54 9.95
N ASP A 16 3.27 7.82 9.89
CA ASP A 16 4.10 7.64 8.70
C ASP A 16 4.75 6.25 8.60
N SER A 17 4.65 5.43 9.65
CA SER A 17 5.17 4.07 9.69
C SER A 17 4.14 3.02 9.24
N PRO A 18 4.58 1.84 8.75
CA PRO A 18 3.69 0.74 8.44
C PRO A 18 2.86 0.28 9.65
N PRO A 19 1.57 -0.06 9.44
CA PRO A 19 0.65 -0.36 10.52
C PRO A 19 1.09 -1.59 11.31
N THR A 20 0.95 -1.55 12.63
CA THR A 20 1.14 -2.74 13.47
C THR A 20 -0.18 -3.48 13.58
N PHE A 21 -0.27 -4.67 13.00
CA PHE A 21 -1.48 -5.49 13.09
C PHE A 21 -1.47 -6.45 14.27
N ASN A 22 -2.57 -6.49 15.01
CA ASN A 22 -2.92 -7.64 15.82
C ASN A 22 -3.41 -8.81 14.93
N LEU A 23 -3.65 -9.98 15.52
CA LEU A 23 -4.04 -11.19 14.77
C LEU A 23 -5.32 -10.99 13.93
N LEU A 24 -6.34 -10.34 14.49
CA LEU A 24 -7.63 -10.12 13.82
C LEU A 24 -7.48 -9.13 12.66
N GLN A 25 -6.74 -8.04 12.88
CA GLN A 25 -6.43 -7.06 11.85
C GLN A 25 -5.61 -7.70 10.72
N ARG A 26 -4.60 -8.50 11.04
CA ARG A 26 -3.77 -9.20 10.05
C ARG A 26 -4.60 -10.13 9.19
N LYS A 27 -5.50 -10.92 9.80
CA LYS A 27 -6.46 -11.75 9.06
C LYS A 27 -7.38 -10.93 8.17
N LYS A 28 -7.90 -9.80 8.66
CA LYS A 28 -8.81 -8.91 7.93
C LYS A 28 -8.13 -8.25 6.73
N TYR A 29 -6.98 -7.62 6.93
CA TYR A 29 -6.31 -6.81 5.90
C TYR A 29 -5.51 -7.65 4.90
N PHE A 30 -5.07 -8.85 5.28
CA PHE A 30 -4.48 -9.83 4.37
C PHE A 30 -5.46 -10.95 3.99
N TYR A 31 -6.74 -10.60 3.91
CA TYR A 31 -7.74 -11.42 3.24
C TYR A 31 -7.79 -10.99 1.77
N PHE A 32 -7.28 -11.85 0.89
CA PHE A 32 -7.18 -11.57 -0.54
C PHE A 32 -8.24 -12.36 -1.32
N SER A 33 -8.84 -11.71 -2.32
CA SER A 33 -9.78 -12.35 -3.25
C SER A 33 -9.03 -13.21 -4.26
N ASP A 34 -9.76 -14.11 -4.93
CA ASP A 34 -9.21 -14.90 -6.04
C ASP A 34 -8.68 -14.02 -7.17
N THR A 35 -9.30 -12.86 -7.41
CA THR A 35 -8.80 -11.87 -8.38
C THR A 35 -7.41 -11.36 -8.02
N LEU A 36 -7.15 -11.09 -6.73
CA LEU A 36 -5.82 -10.71 -6.25
C LEU A 36 -4.81 -11.85 -6.40
N PHE A 37 -5.21 -13.07 -6.08
CA PHE A 37 -4.36 -14.25 -6.29
C PHE A 37 -4.03 -14.47 -7.78
N HIS A 38 -5.01 -14.30 -8.67
CA HIS A 38 -4.80 -14.38 -10.10
C HIS A 38 -3.83 -13.30 -10.60
N MET A 39 -3.99 -12.05 -10.15
CA MET A 39 -3.05 -10.97 -10.48
C MET A 39 -1.62 -11.29 -10.07
N VAL A 40 -1.40 -11.83 -8.87
CA VAL A 40 -0.04 -12.16 -8.41
C VAL A 40 0.53 -13.41 -9.06
N SER A 41 -0.29 -14.37 -9.48
CA SER A 41 0.21 -15.53 -10.25
C SER A 41 0.89 -15.15 -11.57
N GLY A 42 0.54 -13.99 -12.15
CA GLY A 42 1.20 -13.44 -13.34
C GLY A 42 2.56 -12.78 -13.06
N LEU A 43 2.92 -12.55 -11.79
CA LEU A 43 4.20 -11.95 -11.40
C LEU A 43 5.27 -13.03 -11.27
N ARG A 44 6.42 -12.82 -11.93
CA ARG A 44 7.49 -13.83 -12.04
C ARG A 44 8.37 -13.98 -10.79
N SER A 45 8.50 -12.93 -9.97
CA SER A 45 9.35 -12.96 -8.76
C SER A 45 8.49 -13.17 -7.52
N PRO A 46 8.85 -14.12 -6.63
CA PRO A 46 8.25 -14.26 -5.30
C PRO A 46 8.23 -12.95 -4.51
N ALA A 47 9.29 -12.15 -4.60
CA ALA A 47 9.36 -10.85 -3.93
C ALA A 47 8.32 -9.86 -4.45
N HIS A 48 8.02 -9.90 -5.76
CA HIS A 48 7.00 -9.04 -6.37
C HIS A 48 5.58 -9.47 -5.96
N GLN A 49 5.34 -10.77 -5.86
CA GLN A 49 4.07 -11.33 -5.38
C GLN A 49 3.80 -10.91 -3.93
N VAL A 50 4.75 -11.18 -3.04
CA VAL A 50 4.65 -10.83 -1.61
C VAL A 50 4.53 -9.32 -1.45
N GLY A 51 5.40 -8.55 -2.12
CA GLY A 51 5.40 -7.10 -2.02
C GLY A 51 4.09 -6.45 -2.51
N PHE A 52 3.49 -6.99 -3.57
CA PHE A 52 2.18 -6.55 -4.05
C PHE A 52 1.08 -6.79 -3.00
N LEU A 53 1.00 -7.99 -2.42
CA LEU A 53 -0.03 -8.34 -1.45
C LEU A 53 0.10 -7.57 -0.11
N ILE A 54 1.32 -7.37 0.38
CA ILE A 54 1.55 -6.51 1.56
C ILE A 54 1.07 -5.09 1.27
N SER A 55 1.42 -4.55 0.09
CA SER A 55 0.98 -3.22 -0.32
C SER A 55 -0.54 -3.10 -0.37
N CYS A 56 -1.25 -4.14 -0.82
CA CYS A 56 -2.72 -4.19 -0.78
C CYS A 56 -3.26 -4.08 0.66
N GLY A 57 -2.76 -4.92 1.58
CA GLY A 57 -3.25 -4.94 2.95
C GLY A 57 -2.93 -3.66 3.72
N TYR A 58 -1.72 -3.13 3.58
CA TYR A 58 -1.34 -1.85 4.18
C TYR A 58 -2.16 -0.70 3.62
N PHE A 59 -2.40 -0.67 2.30
CA PHE A 59 -3.25 0.34 1.68
C PHE A 59 -4.70 0.25 2.16
N LEU A 60 -5.26 -0.95 2.32
CA LEU A 60 -6.61 -1.10 2.88
C LEU A 60 -6.73 -0.56 4.30
N ALA A 61 -5.69 -0.73 5.12
CA ALA A 61 -5.67 -0.27 6.50
C ALA A 61 -5.43 1.24 6.65
N THR A 62 -4.52 1.80 5.84
CA THR A 62 -3.95 3.14 6.09
C THR A 62 -4.21 4.13 4.96
N LYS A 63 -4.61 3.66 3.78
CA LYS A 63 -4.65 4.43 2.52
C LYS A 63 -3.30 5.02 2.10
N LYS A 64 -2.21 4.46 2.63
CA LYS A 64 -0.82 4.81 2.33
C LYS A 64 -0.09 3.63 1.72
N PHE A 65 1.05 3.93 1.11
CA PHE A 65 2.01 2.94 0.64
C PHE A 65 3.36 3.17 1.32
N PHE A 66 4.10 2.09 1.52
CA PHE A 66 5.36 2.08 2.26
C PHE A 66 6.44 1.42 1.42
N ALA A 67 7.71 1.73 1.71
CA ALA A 67 8.82 1.12 1.01
C ALA A 67 9.03 -0.34 1.45
N ALA A 68 9.61 -1.15 0.56
CA ALA A 68 9.74 -2.59 0.78
C ALA A 68 10.63 -2.92 1.99
N ASN A 69 11.63 -2.08 2.26
CA ASN A 69 12.50 -2.16 3.44
C ASN A 69 11.81 -1.76 4.76
N GLU A 70 10.63 -1.13 4.69
CA GLU A 70 9.83 -0.79 5.88
C GLU A 70 8.83 -1.91 6.22
N PHE A 71 8.62 -2.88 5.32
CA PHE A 71 7.66 -3.96 5.56
C PHE A 71 8.01 -4.76 6.80
N ARG A 72 7.02 -4.99 7.67
CA ARG A 72 7.22 -5.72 8.91
C ARG A 72 7.46 -7.18 8.61
N ALA A 73 8.55 -7.74 9.12
CA ALA A 73 8.92 -9.14 8.90
C ALA A 73 7.79 -10.15 9.24
N VAL A 74 7.01 -9.87 10.29
CA VAL A 74 5.86 -10.70 10.68
C VAL A 74 4.78 -10.74 9.60
N ASP A 75 4.54 -9.61 8.93
CA ASP A 75 3.56 -9.51 7.86
C ASP A 75 4.10 -10.14 6.57
N VAL A 76 5.41 -10.00 6.31
CA VAL A 76 6.10 -10.71 5.22
C VAL A 76 5.92 -12.22 5.37
N GLY A 77 6.30 -12.79 6.51
CA GLY A 77 6.13 -14.23 6.77
C GLY A 77 4.67 -14.69 6.64
N TYR A 78 3.73 -13.90 7.15
CA TYR A 78 2.30 -14.23 7.04
C TYR A 78 1.81 -14.29 5.58
N VAL A 79 2.21 -13.32 4.74
CA VAL A 79 1.83 -13.28 3.33
C VAL A 79 2.55 -14.36 2.52
N THR A 80 3.84 -14.59 2.79
CA THR A 80 4.63 -15.66 2.17
C THR A 80 4.00 -17.04 2.41
N GLN A 81 3.59 -17.33 3.66
CA GLN A 81 2.87 -18.56 4.00
C GLN A 81 1.53 -18.66 3.27
N LYS A 82 0.79 -17.57 3.12
CA LYS A 82 -0.47 -17.55 2.35
C LYS A 82 -0.29 -17.86 0.88
N LEU A 83 0.87 -17.53 0.30
CA LEU A 83 1.22 -17.86 -1.07
C LEU A 83 1.78 -19.28 -1.22
N GLY A 84 1.99 -20.01 -0.13
CA GLY A 84 2.64 -21.33 -0.15
C GLY A 84 4.10 -21.27 -0.60
N LEU A 85 4.74 -20.10 -0.47
CA LEU A 85 6.13 -19.89 -0.85
C LEU A 85 7.05 -20.22 0.33
N PRO A 86 8.21 -20.86 0.09
CA PRO A 86 9.25 -20.96 1.11
C PRO A 86 9.81 -19.57 1.46
N ASP A 87 9.96 -19.28 2.75
CA ASP A 87 10.50 -18.00 3.23
C ASP A 87 11.87 -17.64 2.62
N VAL A 88 12.71 -18.65 2.37
CA VAL A 88 14.05 -18.50 1.76
C VAL A 88 14.02 -17.91 0.34
N LEU A 89 12.89 -17.99 -0.37
CA LEU A 89 12.77 -17.50 -1.75
C LEU A 89 12.36 -16.02 -1.83
N VAL A 90 12.01 -15.38 -0.72
CA VAL A 90 11.47 -14.02 -0.73
C VAL A 90 12.56 -13.01 -0.39
N ASN A 91 13.24 -12.52 -1.43
CA ASN A 91 14.18 -11.41 -1.29
C ASN A 91 13.50 -10.06 -1.64
N LEU A 92 13.00 -9.35 -0.62
CA LEU A 92 12.31 -8.06 -0.83
C LEU A 92 13.19 -6.95 -1.43
N HIS A 93 14.52 -7.09 -1.47
CA HIS A 93 15.37 -6.14 -2.20
C HIS A 93 15.10 -6.15 -3.72
N GLU A 94 14.56 -7.25 -4.26
CA GLU A 94 14.14 -7.32 -5.68
C GLU A 94 12.85 -6.52 -5.93
N TYR A 95 12.10 -6.19 -4.87
CA TYR A 95 10.90 -5.37 -4.95
C TYR A 95 11.24 -3.88 -4.89
N ASN A 96 11.91 -3.41 -5.94
CA ASN A 96 12.38 -2.04 -6.04
C ASN A 96 11.24 -1.00 -6.19
N ASP A 97 11.61 0.27 -5.99
CA ASP A 97 10.69 1.40 -6.01
C ASP A 97 9.91 1.55 -7.32
N ARG A 98 10.54 1.27 -8.48
CA ARG A 98 9.89 1.38 -9.79
C ARG A 98 8.78 0.34 -9.93
N THR A 99 9.05 -0.90 -9.57
CA THR A 99 8.05 -1.98 -9.56
C THR A 99 6.96 -1.66 -8.54
N ARG A 100 7.34 -1.20 -7.35
CA ARG A 100 6.39 -0.79 -6.31
C ARG A 100 5.44 0.31 -6.81
N GLN A 101 5.94 1.39 -7.39
CA GLN A 101 5.11 2.48 -7.91
C GLN A 101 4.12 2.01 -8.99
N LYS A 102 4.55 1.12 -9.89
CA LYS A 102 3.65 0.49 -10.87
C LYS A 102 2.54 -0.31 -10.17
N HIS A 103 2.90 -1.10 -9.17
CA HIS A 103 1.95 -1.87 -8.37
C HIS A 103 0.99 -0.97 -7.60
N GLN A 104 1.44 0.14 -7.03
CA GLN A 104 0.59 1.12 -6.35
C GLN A 104 -0.52 1.63 -7.28
N GLN A 105 -0.20 1.94 -8.54
CA GLN A 105 -1.21 2.35 -9.53
C GLN A 105 -2.24 1.23 -9.80
N THR A 106 -1.78 -0.02 -9.91
CA THR A 106 -2.67 -1.18 -10.05
C THR A 106 -3.57 -1.34 -8.82
N ILE A 107 -3.01 -1.20 -7.62
CA ILE A 107 -3.73 -1.34 -6.34
C ILE A 107 -4.79 -0.24 -6.20
N LEU A 108 -4.44 1.00 -6.52
CA LEU A 108 -5.39 2.12 -6.52
C LEU A 108 -6.57 1.82 -7.46
N LYS A 109 -6.28 1.44 -8.71
CA LYS A 109 -7.32 1.07 -9.69
C LYS A 109 -8.18 -0.09 -9.20
N TYR A 110 -7.56 -1.14 -8.65
CA TYR A 110 -8.27 -2.32 -8.14
C TYR A 110 -9.25 -1.96 -7.02
N TYR A 111 -8.85 -1.08 -6.09
CA TYR A 111 -9.72 -0.64 -4.99
C TYR A 111 -10.59 0.59 -5.33
N GLY A 112 -10.60 1.06 -6.59
CA GLY A 112 -11.41 2.20 -7.01
C GLY A 112 -10.91 3.57 -6.53
N TYR A 113 -9.64 3.67 -6.14
CA TYR A 113 -9.00 4.94 -5.75
C TYR A 113 -8.30 5.59 -6.94
N GLN A 114 -8.24 6.92 -6.91
CA GLN A 114 -7.45 7.72 -7.84
C GLN A 114 -6.36 8.44 -7.06
N ALA A 115 -5.14 8.48 -7.62
CA ALA A 115 -4.10 9.33 -7.09
C ALA A 115 -4.54 10.79 -7.21
N PHE A 116 -4.21 11.62 -6.22
CA PHE A 116 -4.48 13.05 -6.28
C PHE A 116 -3.74 13.65 -7.48
N SER A 117 -4.49 14.07 -8.49
CA SER A 117 -3.94 14.87 -9.59
C SER A 117 -4.01 16.34 -9.17
N SER A 118 -2.88 17.04 -9.20
CA SER A 118 -2.82 18.48 -8.89
C SER A 118 -3.51 19.37 -9.93
N GLN A 119 -4.30 18.81 -10.85
CA GLN A 119 -5.01 19.47 -11.94
C GLN A 119 -6.34 20.13 -11.50
N GLY A 120 -6.45 20.51 -10.23
CA GLY A 120 -7.68 21.02 -9.60
C GLY A 120 -7.62 22.47 -9.13
N SER A 121 -6.90 23.37 -9.82
CA SER A 121 -6.93 24.81 -9.51
C SER A 121 -6.52 25.71 -10.69
N SER A 122 -7.34 25.73 -11.77
CA SER A 122 -7.40 26.91 -12.65
C SER A 122 -8.65 26.89 -13.53
N GLN A 123 -9.83 27.12 -12.96
CA GLN A 123 -10.94 27.71 -13.71
C GLN A 123 -11.00 29.19 -13.34
N LYS A 124 -10.25 30.02 -14.07
CA LYS A 124 -10.58 31.43 -14.19
C LYS A 124 -11.89 31.49 -14.97
N THR A 125 -12.95 31.89 -14.29
CA THR A 125 -14.21 32.30 -14.90
C THR A 125 -13.95 33.53 -15.78
N ASP A 126 -13.89 33.34 -17.09
CA ASP A 126 -13.99 34.45 -18.03
C ASP A 126 -15.46 34.60 -18.42
N ARG A 127 -16.21 35.36 -17.61
CA ARG A 127 -17.50 35.91 -18.02
C ARG A 127 -17.21 37.01 -19.02
N LYS A 128 -17.18 36.67 -20.31
CA LYS A 128 -17.21 37.68 -21.37
C LYS A 128 -18.65 37.98 -21.73
N VAL A 129 -19.11 39.13 -21.24
CA VAL A 129 -20.26 39.88 -21.74
C VAL A 129 -20.08 40.11 -23.24
N ARG A 130 -21.07 39.72 -24.03
CA ARG A 130 -21.57 40.45 -25.20
C ARG A 130 -22.90 39.86 -25.66
#